data_AF-A0A436E7U3-F1
#
_entry.id   AF-A0A436E7U3-F1
#
_cell.length_a   1.000
_cell.length_b   1.000
_cell.length_c   1.000
_cell.angle_alpha   90.00
_cell.angle_beta   90.00
_cell.angle_gamma   90.00
#
_symmetry.space_group_name_H-M   'P 1'
#
loop_
_entity.id
_entity.type
_entity.pdbx_description
1 polymer ?
#
loop_
_entity_poly.entity_id
_entity_poly.type
_entity_poly.pdbx_seq_one_letter_code
_entity_poly.pdbx_strand_id
1 'polypeptide(L)'
;QAVEMLDFAIGRVIEKTRHHVRHRGYLYEIDVFGGPLAGLVIAELETPEDVPDEMLPDWLGREVTGESKFYNASLALGGIPEIAA
;
A
#
# COMPACT_ATOMS: atom_id res chain seq x y z
N GLN A 1 -3.84 11.66 -23.11
CA GLN A 1 -3.82 12.45 -21.84
C GLN A 1 -4.14 11.48 -20.69
N ALA A 2 -3.74 11.74 -19.42
CA ALA A 2 -3.77 10.76 -18.32
C ALA A 2 -5.18 10.23 -17.89
N VAL A 3 -6.22 10.52 -18.66
CA VAL A 3 -7.62 10.13 -18.42
C VAL A 3 -8.01 8.85 -19.19
N GLU A 4 -7.26 8.49 -20.24
CA GLU A 4 -7.62 7.37 -21.13
C GLU A 4 -7.30 5.97 -20.56
N MET A 5 -6.63 5.87 -19.41
CA MET A 5 -6.30 4.57 -18.78
C MET A 5 -7.33 4.11 -17.74
N LEU A 6 -8.35 4.94 -17.42
CA LEU A 6 -9.42 4.57 -16.48
C LEU A 6 -10.39 3.55 -17.07
N ASP A 7 -10.57 3.53 -18.40
CA ASP A 7 -11.52 2.64 -19.08
C ASP A 7 -11.04 1.17 -19.13
N PHE A 8 -9.73 0.96 -18.93
CA PHE A 8 -9.11 -0.38 -18.82
C PHE A 8 -8.94 -0.86 -17.37
N ALA A 9 -9.44 -0.11 -16.39
CA ALA A 9 -9.42 -0.54 -15.00
C ALA A 9 -10.44 -1.69 -14.80
N ILE A 10 -9.98 -2.92 -14.95
CA ILE A 10 -10.77 -4.12 -14.63
C ILE A 10 -10.83 -4.22 -13.09
N GLY A 11 -11.92 -3.75 -12.48
CA GLY A 11 -12.13 -3.84 -11.03
C GLY A 11 -12.88 -2.65 -10.43
N ARG A 12 -12.89 -2.56 -9.10
CA ARG A 12 -13.43 -1.38 -8.38
C ARG A 12 -12.46 -0.20 -8.51
N VAL A 13 -12.99 1.02 -8.63
CA VAL A 13 -12.18 2.23 -8.52
C VAL A 13 -11.54 2.27 -7.13
N ILE A 14 -10.22 2.22 -7.08
CA ILE A 14 -9.45 2.34 -5.85
C ILE A 14 -9.26 3.83 -5.59
N GLU A 15 -9.90 4.33 -4.54
CA GLU A 15 -9.62 5.65 -3.99
C GLU A 15 -8.52 5.51 -2.94
N LYS A 16 -7.40 6.23 -3.07
CA LYS A 16 -6.36 6.26 -2.05
C LYS A 16 -5.67 7.62 -1.98
N THR A 17 -5.27 8.00 -0.78
CA THR A 17 -4.42 9.16 -0.52
C THR A 17 -3.03 8.66 -0.19
N ARG A 18 -2.04 9.05 -1.00
CA ARG A 18 -0.64 8.68 -0.78
C ARG A 18 0.07 9.78 0.00
N HIS A 19 0.71 9.40 1.10
CA HIS A 19 1.53 10.27 1.93
C HIS A 19 2.99 9.85 1.84
N HIS A 20 3.89 10.82 1.77
CA HIS A 20 5.33 10.59 1.75
C HIS A 20 5.92 10.93 3.12
N VAL A 21 6.41 9.91 3.82
CA VAL A 21 7.01 10.06 5.15
C VAL A 21 8.49 9.70 5.08
N ARG A 22 9.36 10.64 5.44
CA ARG A 22 10.79 10.36 5.60
C ARG A 22 11.10 9.93 7.03
N HIS A 23 11.69 8.76 7.20
CA HIS A 23 12.12 8.26 8.50
C HIS A 23 13.50 7.61 8.38
N ARG A 24 14.46 8.03 9.23
CA ARG A 24 15.83 7.49 9.28
C ARG A 24 16.56 7.36 7.93
N GLY A 25 16.31 8.30 7.01
CA GLY A 25 16.93 8.31 5.68
C GLY A 25 16.13 7.58 4.60
N TYR A 26 15.10 6.83 4.98
CA TYR A 26 14.22 6.10 4.09
C TYR A 26 12.94 6.90 3.78
N LEU A 27 12.40 6.72 2.57
CA LEU A 27 11.13 7.31 2.14
C LEU A 27 10.05 6.24 2.13
N TYR A 28 9.05 6.42 2.98
CA TYR A 28 7.88 5.56 3.06
C TYR A 28 6.73 6.20 2.30
N GLU A 29 6.12 5.44 1.41
CA GLU A 29 4.89 5.79 0.72
C GLU A 29 3.71 5.14 1.45
N ILE A 30 2.97 5.94 2.22
CA ILE A 30 1.81 5.48 2.99
C ILE A 30 0.55 5.71 2.16
N ASP A 31 -0.01 4.64 1.62
CA ASP A 31 -1.28 4.62 0.91
C ASP A 31 -2.43 4.40 1.90
N VAL A 32 -3.22 5.46 2.13
CA VAL A 32 -4.46 5.40 2.90
C VAL A 32 -5.62 5.19 1.93
N PHE A 33 -6.20 4.00 1.95
CA PHE A 33 -7.29 3.65 1.05
C PHE A 33 -8.63 4.18 1.56
N GLY A 34 -9.47 4.61 0.63
CA GLY A 34 -10.82 5.12 0.85
C GLY A 34 -11.89 4.25 0.18
N GLY A 35 -13.15 4.70 0.27
CA GLY A 35 -14.29 4.03 -0.36
C GLY A 35 -14.47 2.58 0.16
N PRO A 36 -14.61 1.57 -0.72
CA PRO A 36 -14.75 0.16 -0.33
C PRO A 36 -13.52 -0.43 0.39
N LEU A 37 -12.38 0.24 0.31
CA LEU A 37 -11.12 -0.15 0.97
C LEU A 37 -10.82 0.75 2.18
N ALA A 38 -11.78 1.58 2.62
CA ALA A 38 -11.62 2.44 3.78
C ALA A 38 -11.21 1.64 5.03
N GLY A 39 -10.16 2.11 5.70
CA GLY A 39 -9.56 1.45 6.87
C GLY A 39 -8.32 0.62 6.56
N LEU A 40 -8.04 0.36 5.28
CA LEU A 40 -6.76 -0.22 4.86
C LEU A 40 -5.71 0.88 4.71
N VAL A 41 -4.58 0.71 5.38
CA VAL A 41 -3.39 1.56 5.25
C VAL A 41 -2.22 0.67 4.93
N ILE A 42 -1.51 0.96 3.84
CA ILE A 42 -0.31 0.22 3.42
C ILE A 42 0.84 1.20 3.37
N ALA A 43 1.97 0.83 3.96
CA ALA A 43 3.21 1.56 3.80
C ALA A 43 4.15 0.74 2.93
N GLU A 44 4.57 1.34 1.82
CA GLU A 44 5.56 0.79 0.91
C GLU A 44 6.88 1.54 1.12
N LEU A 45 7.98 0.78 1.21
CA LEU A 45 9.31 1.32 1.30
C LEU A 45 10.07 0.93 0.04
N GLU A 46 10.43 1.91 -0.78
CA GLU A 46 11.22 1.67 -1.99
C GLU A 46 12.72 1.73 -1.63
N THR A 47 13.31 0.56 -1.42
CA THR A 47 14.72 0.39 -1.04
C THR A 47 15.32 -0.81 -1.77
N PRO A 48 16.55 -0.73 -2.28
CA PRO A 48 17.24 -1.87 -2.90
C PRO A 48 17.76 -2.88 -1.87
N GLU A 49 17.76 -2.51 -0.60
CA GLU A 49 18.34 -3.24 0.52
C GLU A 49 17.29 -3.51 1.60
N ASP A 50 17.37 -4.70 2.20
CA ASP A 50 16.55 -5.10 3.33
C ASP A 50 16.82 -4.18 4.53
N VAL A 51 15.77 -3.61 5.12
CA VAL A 51 15.92 -2.62 6.21
C VAL A 51 15.78 -3.34 7.54
N PRO A 52 16.78 -3.23 8.44
CA PRO A 52 16.69 -3.85 9.75
C PRO A 52 15.44 -3.43 10.52
N ASP A 53 14.80 -4.36 11.23
CA ASP A 53 13.61 -4.10 12.07
C ASP A 53 13.80 -2.91 13.02
N GLU A 54 15.02 -2.73 13.55
CA GLU A 54 15.40 -1.64 14.44
C GLU A 54 15.39 -0.24 13.78
N MET A 55 15.42 -0.18 12.45
CA MET A 55 15.34 1.03 11.62
C MET A 55 13.92 1.29 11.10
N LEU A 56 13.02 0.32 11.23
CA LEU A 56 11.62 0.46 10.88
C LEU A 56 10.90 1.36 11.90
N PRO A 57 10.04 2.27 11.45
CA PRO A 57 9.22 3.07 12.35
C PRO A 57 8.25 2.22 13.19
N ASP A 58 8.08 2.59 14.47
CA ASP A 58 7.20 1.88 15.42
C ASP A 58 5.70 1.86 15.03
N TRP A 59 5.30 2.73 14.08
CA TRP A 59 3.93 2.79 13.57
C TRP A 59 3.66 1.77 12.45
N LEU A 60 4.71 1.11 11.92
CA LEU A 60 4.53 0.01 11.00
C LEU A 60 3.94 -1.18 11.73
N GLY A 61 2.88 -1.74 11.14
CA GLY A 61 2.28 -2.97 11.63
C GLY A 61 3.00 -4.20 11.11
N ARG A 62 2.23 -5.23 10.79
CA ARG A 62 2.74 -6.45 10.18
C ARG A 62 3.45 -6.16 8.86
N GLU A 63 4.63 -6.73 8.69
CA GLU A 63 5.29 -6.79 7.39
C GLU A 63 4.50 -7.70 6.44
N VAL A 64 4.20 -7.16 5.26
CA VAL A 64 3.45 -7.86 4.19
C VAL A 64 4.25 -7.90 2.88
N THR A 65 5.55 -7.67 2.96
CA THR A 65 6.47 -7.69 1.83
C THR A 65 6.38 -9.05 1.11
N GLY A 66 6.11 -9.02 -0.19
CA GLY A 66 5.97 -10.23 -1.01
C GLY A 66 4.61 -10.95 -0.92
N GLU A 67 3.68 -10.48 -0.09
CA GLU A 67 2.33 -11.05 -0.03
C GLU A 67 1.45 -10.47 -1.15
N SER A 68 1.27 -11.24 -2.23
CA SER A 68 0.54 -10.83 -3.44
C SER A 68 -0.90 -10.33 -3.19
N LYS A 69 -1.54 -10.75 -2.09
CA LYS A 69 -2.88 -10.29 -1.70
C LYS A 69 -2.95 -8.79 -1.36
N PHE A 70 -1.83 -8.14 -1.06
CA PHE A 70 -1.74 -6.70 -0.82
C PHE A 70 -1.35 -5.89 -2.05
N TYR A 71 -1.13 -6.54 -3.19
CA TYR A 71 -0.84 -5.83 -4.43
C TYR A 71 -2.09 -5.12 -4.94
N ASN A 72 -1.91 -3.94 -5.54
CA ASN A 72 -3.01 -3.13 -6.07
C ASN A 72 -3.95 -3.93 -7.00
N ALA A 73 -3.40 -4.82 -7.82
CA ALA A 73 -4.20 -5.69 -8.71
C ALA A 73 -5.11 -6.65 -7.91
N SER A 74 -4.60 -7.22 -6.82
CA SER A 74 -5.38 -8.10 -5.94
C SER A 74 -6.40 -7.32 -5.11
N LEU A 75 -6.05 -6.13 -4.62
CA LEU A 75 -7.00 -5.25 -3.92
C LEU A 75 -8.16 -4.79 -4.82
N ALA A 76 -7.87 -4.52 -6.10
CA ALA A 76 -8.88 -4.11 -7.09
C ALA A 76 -9.91 -5.22 -7.40
N LEU A 77 -9.48 -6.49 -7.31
CA LEU A 77 -10.29 -7.67 -7.63
C LEU A 77 -10.95 -8.31 -6.39
N GLY A 78 -10.24 -8.33 -5.26
CA GLY A 78 -10.59 -9.12 -4.07
C GLY A 78 -11.05 -8.31 -2.85
N GLY A 79 -10.86 -6.98 -2.83
CA GLY A 79 -11.19 -6.15 -1.66
C GLY A 79 -10.12 -6.18 -0.56
N ILE A 80 -10.48 -5.82 0.67
CA ILE A 80 -9.56 -5.78 1.81
C ILE A 80 -9.15 -7.22 2.17
N PRO A 81 -7.85 -7.58 2.09
CA PRO A 81 -7.38 -8.91 2.48
C PRO A 81 -7.53 -9.09 3.99
N GLU A 82 -7.83 -10.32 4.41
CA GLU A 82 -7.91 -10.65 5.83
C GLU A 82 -6.51 -10.54 6.45
N ILE A 83 -6.30 -9.49 7.25
CA ILE A 83 -5.11 -9.34 8.08
C ILE A 83 -5.38 -10.17 9.33
N ALA A 84 -4.90 -11.41 9.35
CA ALA A 84 -4.84 -12.18 10.59
C ALA A 84 -4.01 -11.37 11.59
N ALA A 85 -4.67 -10.94 12.67
CA ALA A 85 -4.11 -10.22 13.80
C ALA A 85 -3.10 -11.07 14.58
#